data_AF-A0A2V5PQK5-F1
#
_entry.id   AF-A0A2V5PQK5-F1
#
_cell.length_a   1.000
_cell.length_b   1.000
_cell.length_c   1.000
_cell.angle_alpha   90.00
_cell.angle_beta   90.00
_cell.angle_gamma   90.00
#
_symmetry.space_group_name_H-M   'P 1'
#
loop_
_entity.id
_entity.type
_entity.pdbx_description
1 polymer ?
#
loop_
_entity_poly.entity_id
_entity_poly.type
_entity_poly.pdbx_seq_one_letter_code
_entity_poly.pdbx_strand_id
1 'polypeptide(L)'
;MANLFLSAKQMTMTFSADEEFALKLDAGDPLGSFREKFHLPLGKEGKPLIYLAGNSLGLMPKTARRIVEQELDDWAKFAVDAHLG
;
A
#
# COMPACT_ATOMS: atom_id res chain seq x y z
N MET A 1 45.24 -6.33 -11.48
CA MET A 1 43.82 -6.79 -11.49
C MET A 1 43.41 -7.15 -10.06
N ALA A 2 43.32 -6.15 -9.20
CA ALA A 2 42.87 -6.28 -7.83
C ALA A 2 42.11 -4.99 -7.51
N ASN A 3 40.78 -5.07 -7.45
CA ASN A 3 39.83 -4.14 -6.82
C ASN A 3 38.46 -4.20 -7.52
N LEU A 4 37.79 -5.36 -7.45
CA LEU A 4 36.36 -5.45 -7.79
C LEU A 4 35.49 -5.95 -6.63
N PHE A 5 36.02 -6.06 -5.40
CA PHE A 5 35.30 -6.66 -4.26
C PHE A 5 35.15 -5.76 -3.02
N LEU A 6 35.46 -4.46 -3.11
CA LEU A 6 35.31 -3.53 -1.98
C LEU A 6 34.37 -2.38 -2.33
N SER A 7 33.05 -2.62 -2.35
CA SER A 7 32.07 -1.54 -2.10
C SER A 7 30.65 -2.07 -1.87
N ALA A 8 30.48 -2.90 -0.85
CA ALA A 8 29.21 -2.96 -0.13
C ALA A 8 29.55 -2.63 1.33
N LYS A 9 29.81 -1.35 1.59
CA LYS A 9 29.91 -0.84 2.96
C LYS A 9 28.57 -1.17 3.62
N GLN A 10 28.55 -2.08 4.59
CA GLN A 10 27.37 -2.32 5.41
C GLN A 10 27.03 -0.98 6.08
N MET A 11 26.00 -0.29 5.58
CA MET A 11 25.51 0.92 6.22
C MET A 11 24.91 0.50 7.55
N THR A 12 25.62 0.75 8.65
CA THR A 12 25.05 0.72 9.99
C THR A 12 24.06 1.86 10.10
N MET A 13 22.78 1.55 9.93
CA MET A 13 21.70 2.48 10.27
C MET A 13 21.53 2.51 11.79
N THR A 14 21.70 3.69 12.39
CA THR A 14 21.33 3.93 13.78
C THR A 14 19.84 4.24 13.84
N PHE A 15 19.07 3.43 14.56
CA PHE A 15 17.64 3.65 14.75
C PHE A 15 17.39 4.65 15.90
N SER A 16 16.34 5.47 15.77
CA SER A 16 15.81 6.32 16.84
C SER A 16 14.28 6.17 16.94
N ALA A 17 13.72 6.48 18.11
CA ALA A 17 12.28 6.52 18.35
C ALA A 17 11.67 7.93 18.11
N ASP A 18 12.47 8.91 17.70
CA ASP A 18 12.02 10.28 17.46
C ASP A 18 11.15 10.41 16.21
N GLU A 19 10.19 11.35 16.22
CA GLU A 19 9.28 11.61 15.09
C GLU A 19 10.05 12.00 13.82
N GLU A 20 11.10 12.83 13.93
CA GLU A 20 11.92 13.24 12.80
C GLU A 20 12.57 12.05 12.09
N PHE A 21 12.98 11.03 12.87
CA PHE A 21 13.55 9.82 12.31
C PHE A 21 12.51 9.03 11.51
N ALA A 22 11.27 8.92 12.01
CA ALA A 22 10.17 8.26 11.29
C ALA A 22 9.82 9.01 10.00
N LEU A 23 9.68 10.34 10.05
CA LEU A 23 9.40 11.17 8.87
C LEU A 23 10.47 11.04 7.79
N LYS A 24 11.75 10.92 8.17
CA LYS A 24 12.84 10.68 7.23
C LYS A 24 12.73 9.31 6.55
N LEU A 25 12.31 8.28 7.28
CA LEU A 25 12.07 6.96 6.70
C LEU A 25 10.89 6.99 5.73
N ASP A 26 9.78 7.65 6.10
CA ASP A 26 8.61 7.81 5.23
C ASP A 26 8.96 8.56 3.94
N ALA A 27 9.76 9.64 4.02
CA ALA A 27 10.20 10.39 2.86
C ALA A 27 11.11 9.59 1.91
N GLY A 28 11.80 8.56 2.43
CA GLY A 28 12.67 7.68 1.67
C GLY A 28 11.99 6.39 1.17
N ASP A 29 10.72 6.15 1.50
CA ASP A 29 10.02 4.91 1.14
C ASP A 29 9.59 4.92 -0.35
N PRO A 30 10.19 4.09 -1.22
CA PRO A 30 9.78 4.00 -2.62
C PRO A 30 8.33 3.49 -2.79
N LEU A 31 7.74 2.88 -1.76
CA LEU A 31 6.36 2.38 -1.77
C LEU A 31 5.36 3.36 -1.15
N GLY A 32 5.80 4.51 -0.61
CA GLY A 32 4.93 5.43 0.13
C GLY A 32 3.69 5.86 -0.67
N SER A 33 3.82 6.01 -1.99
CA SER A 33 2.71 6.36 -2.89
C SER A 33 1.59 5.31 -2.97
N PHE A 34 1.85 4.04 -2.62
CA PHE A 34 0.82 3.00 -2.61
C PHE A 34 -0.23 3.21 -1.53
N ARG A 35 0.09 3.94 -0.46
CA ARG A 35 -0.86 4.33 0.59
C ARG A 35 -2.10 4.99 -0.01
N GLU A 36 -1.91 5.83 -1.02
CA GLU A 36 -2.99 6.55 -1.69
C GLU A 36 -3.91 5.67 -2.55
N LYS A 37 -3.58 4.38 -2.74
CA LYS A 37 -4.43 3.42 -3.46
C LYS A 37 -5.49 2.77 -2.57
N PHE A 38 -5.54 3.08 -1.28
CA PHE A 38 -6.46 2.47 -0.31
C PHE A 38 -7.40 3.50 0.31
N HIS A 39 -8.56 3.03 0.77
CA HIS A 39 -9.43 3.80 1.64
C HIS A 39 -8.95 3.70 3.09
N LEU A 40 -8.43 4.80 3.63
CA LEU A 40 -8.03 4.89 5.03
C LEU A 40 -9.24 5.33 5.87
N PRO A 41 -9.65 4.53 6.89
CA PRO A 41 -10.67 4.96 7.82
C PRO A 41 -10.23 6.23 8.56
N LEU A 42 -11.16 7.17 8.72
CA LEU A 42 -10.91 8.42 9.45
C LEU A 42 -11.34 8.26 10.91
N GLY A 43 -10.50 8.78 11.80
CA GLY A 43 -10.76 8.89 13.23
C GLY A 43 -11.21 10.28 13.63
N LYS A 44 -10.79 10.70 14.83
CA LYS A 44 -11.07 12.04 15.35
C LYS A 44 -10.53 13.11 14.42
N GLU A 45 -11.28 14.20 14.28
CA GLU A 45 -10.88 15.38 13.48
C GLU A 45 -10.60 15.06 12.00
N GLY A 46 -11.12 13.95 11.46
CA GLY A 46 -10.90 13.57 10.07
C GLY A 46 -9.50 13.06 9.76
N LYS A 47 -8.66 12.78 10.77
CA LYS A 47 -7.32 12.21 10.58
C LYS A 47 -7.39 10.71 10.33
N PRO A 48 -6.55 10.12 9.46
CA PRO A 48 -6.50 8.68 9.28
C PRO A 48 -6.23 7.92 10.59
N LEU A 49 -6.91 6.79 10.79
CA LEU A 49 -6.60 5.88 11.89
C LEU A 49 -5.26 5.19 11.71
N ILE A 50 -4.60 4.86 12.82
CA ILE A 50 -3.48 3.91 12.85
C ILE A 50 -4.09 2.50 12.79
N TYR A 51 -4.09 1.91 11.60
CA TYR A 51 -4.74 0.63 11.33
C TYR A 51 -3.72 -0.52 11.30
N LEU A 52 -3.57 -1.21 12.43
CA LEU A 52 -2.63 -2.34 12.60
C LEU A 52 -3.31 -3.72 12.52
N ALA A 53 -4.50 -3.80 11.91
CA ALA A 53 -5.29 -5.03 11.79
C ALA A 53 -5.35 -5.58 10.35
N GLY A 54 -4.50 -5.07 9.45
CA GLY A 54 -4.48 -5.44 8.03
C GLY A 54 -4.19 -6.92 7.76
N ASN A 55 -3.62 -7.64 8.73
CA ASN A 55 -3.42 -9.09 8.70
C ASN A 55 -4.72 -9.90 8.82
N SER A 56 -5.77 -9.31 9.38
CA SER A 56 -7.09 -9.95 9.49
C SER A 56 -8.02 -9.48 8.37
N LEU A 57 -8.15 -8.15 8.21
CA LEU A 57 -8.94 -7.55 7.14
C LEU A 57 -8.13 -6.42 6.50
N GLY A 58 -7.77 -6.59 5.23
CA GLY A 58 -7.07 -5.56 4.48
C GLY A 58 -7.96 -4.33 4.26
N LEU A 59 -7.33 -3.15 4.17
CA LEU A 59 -8.03 -1.95 3.72
C LEU A 59 -8.51 -2.15 2.28
N MET A 60 -9.68 -1.61 1.96
CA MET A 60 -10.23 -1.70 0.61
C MET A 60 -9.37 -0.90 -0.38
N PRO A 61 -8.86 -1.52 -1.46
CA PRO A 61 -8.28 -0.79 -2.58
C PRO A 61 -9.33 0.10 -3.24
N LYS A 62 -8.98 1.33 -3.62
CA LYS A 62 -9.89 2.28 -4.29
C LYS A 62 -10.48 1.73 -5.60
N THR A 63 -9.78 0.81 -6.26
CA THR A 63 -10.23 0.14 -7.49
C THR A 63 -11.23 -0.98 -7.27
N ALA A 64 -11.32 -1.53 -6.04
CA ALA A 64 -12.11 -2.73 -5.79
C ALA A 64 -13.60 -2.54 -6.10
N ARG A 65 -14.17 -1.39 -5.69
CA ARG A 65 -15.58 -1.06 -5.97
C ARG A 65 -15.88 -1.11 -7.47
N ARG A 66 -15.09 -0.39 -8.27
CA ARG A 66 -15.27 -0.32 -9.73
C ARG A 66 -15.20 -1.69 -10.37
N ILE A 67 -14.28 -2.55 -9.93
CA ILE A 67 -14.15 -3.90 -10.46
C ILE A 67 -15.40 -4.72 -10.12
N VAL A 68 -15.85 -4.70 -8.87
CA VAL A 68 -17.08 -5.41 -8.47
C VAL A 68 -18.30 -4.90 -9.24
N GLU A 69 -18.44 -3.60 -9.41
CA GLU A 69 -19.54 -3.00 -10.19
C GLU A 69 -19.50 -3.49 -11.64
N GLN A 70 -18.33 -3.55 -12.27
CA GLN A 70 -18.17 -4.08 -13.63
C GLN A 70 -18.64 -5.54 -13.73
N GLU A 71 -18.24 -6.40 -12.80
CA GLU A 71 -18.67 -7.81 -12.79
C GLU A 71 -20.20 -7.95 -12.64
N LEU A 72 -20.82 -7.08 -11.83
CA LEU A 72 -22.28 -7.06 -11.67
C LEU A 72 -22.99 -6.60 -12.94
N ASP A 73 -22.46 -5.58 -13.62
CA ASP A 73 -23.01 -5.08 -14.88
C ASP A 73 -22.89 -6.14 -15.99
N ASP A 74 -21.75 -6.82 -16.07
CA ASP A 74 -21.53 -7.88 -17.05
C ASP A 74 -22.44 -9.08 -16.78
N TRP A 75 -22.63 -9.46 -15.52
CA TRP A 75 -23.58 -10.51 -15.14
C TRP A 75 -25.01 -10.14 -15.54
N ALA A 76 -25.45 -8.90 -15.28
CA ALA A 76 -26.78 -8.45 -15.64
C ALA A 76 -27.01 -8.43 -17.17
N LYS A 77 -25.97 -8.13 -17.93
CA LYS A 77 -26.03 -7.99 -19.39
C LYS A 77 -25.88 -9.31 -20.14
N PHE A 78 -25.00 -10.19 -19.69
CA PHE A 78 -24.56 -11.37 -20.43
C PHE A 78 -24.88 -12.70 -19.72
N ALA A 79 -25.37 -12.66 -18.47
CA ALA A 79 -25.62 -13.86 -17.68
C ALA A 79 -24.39 -14.79 -17.64
N VAL A 80 -24.54 -16.04 -18.10
CA VAL A 80 -23.44 -17.03 -18.12
C VAL A 80 -22.31 -16.66 -19.09
N ASP A 81 -22.62 -15.89 -20.14
CA ASP A 81 -21.64 -15.53 -21.16
C ASP A 81 -20.60 -14.52 -20.65
N ALA A 82 -20.85 -13.86 -19.51
CA ALA A 82 -19.91 -12.94 -18.86
C ALA A 82 -18.58 -13.62 -18.47
N HIS A 83 -18.57 -14.93 -18.25
CA HIS A 83 -17.37 -15.67 -17.82
C HIS A 83 -16.49 -16.15 -18.99
N LEU A 84 -16.92 -15.93 -20.24
CA LEU A 84 -16.24 -16.43 -21.44
C LEU A 84 -15.35 -15.37 -22.12
N GLY A 85 -15.28 -14.15 -21.57
CA GLY A 85 -14.56 -12.99 -22.11
C GLY A 85 -13.20 -12.72 -21.48
#